data_AF-A0A3A4TDG1-F1
#
_entry.id   AF-A0A3A4TDG1-F1
#
_cell.length_a   1.000
_cell.length_b   1.000
_cell.length_c   1.000
_cell.angle_alpha   90.00
_cell.angle_beta   90.00
_cell.angle_gamma   90.00
#
_symmetry.space_group_name_H-M   'P 1'
#
loop_
_entity.id
_entity.type
_entity.pdbx_description
1 polymer ?
#
loop_
_entity_poly.entity_id
_entity_poly.type
_entity_poly.pdbx_seq_one_letter_code
_entity_poly.pdbx_strand_id
1 'polypeptide(L)'
;MSPDLPSPRDRSKTMITIVAAAIAAAAIGYMGYHQFMQWHEKEVRTAVSQQQQEMKQAKADLESPVQIVRKPSSLETPPAAAPAVSGERLTEVFGSAPVATTPETESEPSCDRLNRRIASFFDYLRQHTKPSSDPGKTVSPDWVAQMIIDLVASPPLVAEEIRDMENLKRNESHFFRVLKKDRMNMVKTLLLAEKDVLEHALADCYQYYVSIGCCNPGDPACVSLKTLYEYAGFFMTTFSGKSYLLRRNSTIRCLTDYYCVLILDQANDAELNPYGIDIRPYIGLAMDAVTHQNNLIFRDRYIATLNRLTIKYPPPFQPVLPDTTEDDHS
;
A
#
# COMPACT_ATOMS: atom_id res chain seq x y z
N MET A 1 41.40 20.17 -71.40
CA MET A 1 41.44 21.04 -70.20
C MET A 1 41.39 20.13 -68.99
N SER A 2 42.55 19.66 -68.53
CA SER A 2 42.66 18.94 -67.25
C SER A 2 42.87 19.97 -66.15
N PRO A 3 42.13 19.90 -65.02
CA PRO A 3 42.34 20.82 -63.92
C PRO A 3 43.66 20.48 -63.21
N ASP A 4 44.52 21.49 -63.07
CA ASP A 4 45.78 21.42 -62.33
C ASP A 4 45.53 20.97 -60.89
N LEU A 5 46.11 19.83 -60.51
CA LEU A 5 46.09 19.32 -59.15
C LEU A 5 47.13 20.07 -58.30
N PRO A 6 46.75 20.62 -57.13
CA PRO A 6 47.67 21.42 -56.33
C PRO A 6 48.81 20.58 -55.76
N SER A 7 50.01 21.19 -55.76
CA SER A 7 51.30 20.66 -55.33
C SER A 7 51.25 20.02 -53.92
N PRO A 8 51.97 18.91 -53.69
CA PRO A 8 51.92 18.14 -52.44
C PRO A 8 52.34 18.92 -51.19
N ARG A 9 53.08 20.03 -51.34
CA ARG A 9 53.51 20.89 -50.23
C ARG A 9 52.40 21.81 -49.71
N ASP A 10 51.38 22.06 -50.51
CA ASP A 10 50.25 22.93 -50.16
C ASP A 10 49.16 22.15 -49.40
N ARG A 11 48.95 20.88 -49.78
CA ARG A 11 47.99 19.96 -49.13
C ARG A 11 48.29 19.68 -47.66
N SER A 12 49.58 19.62 -47.26
CA SER A 12 49.92 19.35 -45.86
C SER A 12 49.63 20.55 -44.96
N LYS A 13 49.81 21.79 -45.46
CA LYS A 13 49.47 23.00 -44.72
C LYS A 13 47.97 23.13 -44.54
N THR A 14 47.18 22.84 -45.57
CA THR A 14 45.71 22.86 -45.47
C THR A 14 45.20 21.80 -44.50
N MET A 15 45.77 20.59 -44.49
CA MET A 15 45.41 19.54 -43.52
C MET A 15 45.74 19.94 -42.08
N ILE A 16 46.94 20.48 -41.82
CA ILE A 16 47.35 20.90 -40.48
C ILE A 16 46.40 21.98 -39.94
N THR A 17 45.99 22.95 -40.77
CA THR A 17 45.06 24.01 -40.37
C THR A 17 43.66 23.46 -40.06
N ILE A 18 43.15 22.49 -40.84
CA ILE A 18 41.85 21.85 -40.59
C ILE A 18 41.87 21.05 -39.29
N VAL A 19 42.94 20.29 -39.03
CA VAL A 19 43.08 19.50 -37.80
C VAL A 19 43.21 20.42 -36.58
N ALA A 20 43.98 21.51 -36.67
CA ALA A 20 44.09 22.49 -35.59
C ALA A 20 42.74 23.16 -35.28
N ALA A 21 41.97 23.51 -36.31
CA ALA A 21 40.63 24.08 -36.14
C ALA A 21 39.65 23.10 -35.49
N ALA A 22 39.71 21.81 -35.86
CA ALA A 22 38.86 20.77 -35.27
C ALA A 22 39.18 20.54 -33.78
N ILE A 23 40.46 20.52 -33.41
CA ILE A 23 40.89 20.39 -32.01
C ILE A 23 40.44 21.60 -31.19
N ALA A 24 40.57 22.82 -31.73
CA ALA A 24 40.11 24.03 -31.06
C ALA A 24 38.59 24.01 -30.85
N ALA A 25 37.81 23.59 -31.85
CA ALA A 25 36.35 23.46 -31.72
C ALA A 25 35.95 22.41 -30.68
N ALA A 26 36.64 21.27 -30.63
CA ALA A 26 36.39 20.23 -29.61
C ALA A 26 36.72 20.72 -28.20
N ALA A 27 37.82 21.46 -28.02
CA ALA A 27 38.17 22.05 -26.73
C ALA A 27 37.15 23.08 -26.25
N ILE A 28 36.65 23.94 -27.15
CA ILE A 28 35.60 24.92 -26.84
C ILE A 28 34.28 24.21 -26.48
N GLY A 29 33.91 23.17 -27.24
CA GLY A 29 32.71 22.36 -26.96
C GLY A 29 32.80 21.66 -25.60
N TYR A 30 33.96 21.09 -25.27
CA TYR A 30 34.19 20.43 -23.98
C TYR A 30 34.12 21.42 -22.81
N MET A 31 34.76 22.59 -22.93
CA MET A 31 34.67 23.63 -21.89
C MET A 31 33.24 24.14 -21.71
N GLY A 32 32.51 24.38 -22.81
CA GLY A 32 31.11 24.80 -22.75
C GLY A 32 30.20 23.76 -22.07
N TYR A 33 30.38 22.48 -22.39
CA TYR A 33 29.65 21.39 -21.75
C TYR A 33 29.96 21.30 -20.25
N HIS A 34 31.23 21.38 -19.86
CA HIS A 34 31.63 21.27 -18.47
C HIS A 34 31.11 22.46 -17.63
N GLN A 35 31.17 23.67 -18.18
CA GLN A 35 30.68 24.86 -17.49
C GLN A 35 29.14 24.85 -17.35
N PHE A 36 28.43 24.34 -18.36
CA PHE A 36 26.98 24.16 -18.30
C PHE A 36 26.56 23.11 -17.26
N MET A 37 27.25 21.96 -17.20
CA MET A 37 26.95 20.91 -16.21
C MET A 37 27.20 21.37 -14.78
N GLN A 38 28.28 22.12 -14.54
CA GLN A 38 28.56 22.70 -13.21
C GLN A 38 27.53 23.75 -12.78
N TRP A 39 27.00 24.52 -13.73
CA TRP A 39 25.94 25.49 -13.46
C TRP A 39 24.62 24.77 -13.11
N HIS A 40 24.24 23.74 -13.88
CA HIS A 40 23.04 22.94 -13.62
C HIS A 40 23.10 22.20 -12.27
N GLU A 41 24.26 21.65 -11.91
CA GLU A 41 24.45 20.96 -10.63
C GLU A 41 24.28 21.92 -9.44
N LYS A 42 24.75 23.17 -9.58
CA LYS A 42 24.58 24.21 -8.54
C LYS A 42 23.12 24.64 -8.40
N GLU A 43 22.41 24.85 -9.50
CA GLU A 43 20.98 25.23 -9.45
C GLU A 43 20.12 24.10 -8.85
N VAL A 44 20.35 22.85 -9.27
CA VAL A 44 19.61 21.69 -8.75
C VAL A 44 19.89 21.48 -7.26
N ARG A 45 21.16 21.56 -6.82
CA ARG A 45 21.50 21.45 -5.39
C ARG A 45 20.88 22.57 -4.55
N THR A 46 20.81 23.79 -5.09
CA THR A 46 20.20 24.93 -4.39
C THR A 46 18.68 24.80 -4.30
N ALA A 47 18.02 24.35 -5.37
CA ALA A 47 16.57 24.10 -5.36
C ALA A 47 16.20 22.94 -4.41
N VAL A 48 16.99 21.86 -4.40
CA VAL A 48 16.79 20.72 -3.50
C VAL A 48 17.04 21.12 -2.05
N SER A 49 18.08 21.91 -1.76
CA SER A 49 18.35 22.37 -0.39
C SER A 49 17.28 23.34 0.12
N GLN A 50 16.79 24.24 -0.73
CA GLN A 50 15.65 25.12 -0.41
C GLN A 50 14.40 24.30 -0.09
N GLN A 51 14.03 23.33 -0.93
CA GLN A 51 12.87 22.46 -0.64
C GLN A 51 13.05 21.63 0.62
N GLN A 52 14.24 21.09 0.86
CA GLN A 52 14.51 20.36 2.11
C GLN A 52 14.43 21.27 3.33
N GLN A 53 14.82 22.52 3.21
CA GLN A 53 14.75 23.50 4.30
C GLN A 53 13.32 23.96 4.54
N GLU A 54 12.53 24.19 3.49
CA GLU A 54 11.08 24.44 3.57
C GLU A 54 10.34 23.25 4.18
N MET A 55 10.68 22.02 3.80
CA MET A 55 10.11 20.82 4.40
C MET A 55 10.51 20.65 5.87
N LYS A 56 11.75 20.98 6.24
CA LYS A 56 12.21 20.97 7.64
C LYS A 56 11.51 22.03 8.47
N GLN A 57 11.33 23.23 7.92
CA GLN A 57 10.60 24.32 8.57
C GLN A 57 9.11 23.99 8.69
N ALA A 58 8.46 23.50 7.62
CA ALA A 58 7.08 23.04 7.68
C ALA A 58 6.90 21.93 8.72
N LYS A 59 7.85 20.98 8.80
CA LYS A 59 7.84 19.94 9.83
C LYS A 59 7.97 20.52 11.25
N ALA A 60 8.89 21.48 11.46
CA ALA A 60 9.07 22.13 12.77
C ALA A 60 7.84 22.99 13.17
N ASP A 61 7.24 23.69 12.21
CA ASP A 61 6.03 24.50 12.39
C ASP A 61 4.80 23.63 12.70
N LEU A 62 4.74 22.41 12.16
CA LEU A 62 3.75 21.37 12.51
C LEU A 62 4.05 20.69 13.86
N GLU A 63 5.32 20.59 14.27
CA GLU A 63 5.70 20.02 15.57
C GLU A 63 5.40 20.97 16.75
N SER A 64 5.45 22.29 16.54
CA SER A 64 5.16 23.28 17.60
C SER A 64 3.71 23.24 18.15
N PRO A 65 2.65 23.05 17.34
CA PRO A 65 1.30 22.81 17.86
C PRO A 65 1.09 21.36 18.35
N VAL A 66 1.84 20.37 17.83
CA VAL A 66 1.72 18.96 18.25
C VAL A 66 2.23 18.73 19.68
N GLN A 67 3.21 19.50 20.15
CA GLN A 67 3.64 19.43 21.56
C GLN A 67 2.61 20.01 22.54
N ILE A 68 1.81 21.00 22.12
CA ILE A 68 0.70 21.54 22.93
C ILE A 68 -0.43 20.51 23.04
N VAL A 69 -0.63 19.67 22.02
CA VAL A 69 -1.59 18.53 22.03
C VAL A 69 -1.02 17.30 22.76
N ARG A 70 0.30 17.12 22.85
CA ARG A 70 0.97 15.99 23.52
C ARG A 70 1.23 16.17 25.01
N LYS A 71 0.94 17.35 25.59
CA LYS A 71 0.93 17.47 27.05
C LYS A 71 -0.26 16.66 27.55
N PRO A 72 -0.09 15.60 28.37
CA PRO A 72 -1.22 14.83 28.86
C PRO A 72 -2.09 15.78 29.66
N SER A 73 -3.24 16.15 29.07
CA SER A 73 -4.30 16.83 29.80
C SER A 73 -4.77 15.80 30.82
N SER A 74 -4.26 15.93 32.04
CA SER A 74 -4.57 15.11 33.20
C SER A 74 -5.97 15.44 33.72
N LEU A 75 -6.95 15.44 32.83
CA LEU A 75 -8.38 15.70 33.03
C LEU A 75 -9.15 15.32 31.75
N GLU A 76 -8.95 14.12 31.23
CA GLU A 76 -9.91 13.52 30.29
C GLU A 76 -10.35 12.16 30.82
N THR A 77 -11.65 12.11 31.11
CA THR A 77 -12.49 10.91 31.18
C THR A 77 -11.99 9.85 30.19
N PRO A 78 -11.93 8.56 30.55
CA PRO A 78 -11.48 7.50 29.65
C PRO A 78 -12.15 7.66 28.27
N PRO A 79 -11.38 7.52 27.17
CA PRO A 79 -11.92 7.69 25.83
C PRO A 79 -13.16 6.81 25.73
N ALA A 80 -14.29 7.44 25.39
CA ALA A 80 -15.55 6.76 25.21
C ALA A 80 -15.27 5.52 24.35
N ALA A 81 -15.53 4.35 24.92
CA ALA A 81 -15.33 3.07 24.26
C ALA A 81 -15.88 3.17 22.83
N ALA A 82 -15.15 2.62 21.85
CA ALA A 82 -15.63 2.50 20.48
C ALA A 82 -17.10 2.08 20.51
N PRO A 83 -18.00 2.68 19.69
CA PRO A 83 -19.41 2.38 19.75
C PRO A 83 -19.59 0.86 19.58
N ALA A 84 -19.96 0.20 20.68
CA ALA A 84 -20.09 -1.24 20.70
C ALA A 84 -21.26 -1.61 19.78
N VAL A 85 -20.97 -2.40 18.75
CA VAL A 85 -22.03 -3.01 17.94
C VAL A 85 -22.82 -3.93 18.87
N SER A 86 -24.14 -3.75 18.95
CA SER A 86 -24.95 -4.56 19.86
C SER A 86 -24.86 -6.04 19.48
N GLY A 87 -24.89 -6.91 20.50
CA GLY A 87 -24.89 -8.36 20.27
C GLY A 87 -26.07 -8.82 19.39
N GLU A 88 -27.20 -8.12 19.47
CA GLU A 88 -28.36 -8.31 18.60
C GLU A 88 -28.03 -8.03 17.14
N ARG A 89 -27.37 -6.91 16.85
CA ARG A 89 -26.95 -6.53 15.49
C ARG A 89 -25.97 -7.55 14.90
N LEU A 90 -25.02 -8.04 15.69
CA LEU A 90 -24.09 -9.06 15.24
C LEU A 90 -24.77 -10.42 15.03
N THR A 91 -25.78 -10.75 15.83
CA THR A 91 -26.57 -11.98 15.66
C THR A 91 -27.46 -11.90 14.41
N GLU A 92 -28.06 -10.75 14.15
CA GLU A 92 -28.83 -10.47 12.92
C GLU A 92 -27.97 -10.65 11.67
N VAL A 93 -26.75 -10.10 11.68
CA VAL A 93 -25.87 -10.07 10.50
C VAL A 93 -25.13 -11.40 10.29
N PHE A 94 -24.62 -12.02 11.35
CA PHE A 94 -23.76 -13.22 11.26
C PHE A 94 -24.43 -14.51 11.72
N GLY A 95 -25.71 -14.47 12.10
CA GLY A 95 -26.48 -15.63 12.55
C GLY A 95 -25.99 -16.23 13.89
N SER A 96 -25.08 -15.56 14.59
CA SER A 96 -24.49 -16.04 15.86
C SER A 96 -23.98 -14.88 16.69
N ALA A 97 -24.19 -14.95 18.01
CA ALA A 97 -23.70 -13.95 18.96
C ALA A 97 -22.17 -13.78 18.86
N PRO A 98 -21.64 -12.57 19.12
CA PRO A 98 -20.21 -12.33 19.12
C PRO A 98 -19.56 -13.19 20.20
N VAL A 99 -18.62 -14.05 19.81
CA VAL A 99 -17.62 -14.48 20.76
C VAL A 99 -16.70 -13.28 20.92
N ALA A 100 -16.76 -12.62 22.08
CA ALA A 100 -15.67 -11.78 22.53
C ALA A 100 -14.47 -12.70 22.73
N THR A 101 -13.65 -12.88 21.68
CA THR A 101 -12.54 -13.84 21.73
C THR A 101 -11.36 -13.19 22.46
N THR A 102 -11.25 -13.50 23.74
CA THR A 102 -9.99 -13.50 24.49
C THR A 102 -8.99 -14.48 23.82
N PRO A 103 -7.68 -14.18 23.77
CA PRO A 103 -6.71 -14.96 22.99
C PRO A 103 -6.32 -16.31 23.63
N GLU A 104 -6.82 -16.61 24.83
CA GLU A 104 -6.30 -17.72 25.64
C GLU A 104 -7.24 -18.93 25.73
N THR A 105 -8.33 -18.94 24.97
CA THR A 105 -9.22 -20.12 24.90
C THR A 105 -9.88 -20.24 23.52
N GLU A 106 -9.07 -20.34 22.47
CA GLU A 106 -9.56 -20.80 21.17
C GLU A 106 -9.34 -22.32 21.06
N SER A 107 -10.44 -23.07 21.08
CA SER A 107 -10.53 -24.23 20.19
C SER A 107 -10.29 -23.72 18.77
N GLU A 108 -9.40 -24.34 18.00
CA GLU A 108 -9.06 -23.94 16.63
C GLU A 108 -10.30 -23.48 15.83
N PRO A 109 -10.19 -22.39 15.05
CA PRO A 109 -11.33 -21.89 14.28
C PRO A 109 -11.84 -22.99 13.34
N SER A 110 -13.04 -23.50 13.63
CA SER A 110 -13.64 -24.58 12.84
C SER A 110 -14.17 -24.03 11.52
N CYS A 111 -13.82 -24.72 10.43
CA CYS A 111 -14.29 -24.40 9.10
C CYS A 111 -15.81 -24.28 8.98
N ASP A 112 -16.56 -25.18 9.62
CA ASP A 112 -18.03 -25.16 9.62
C ASP A 112 -18.60 -23.92 10.28
N ARG A 113 -17.89 -23.36 11.26
CA ARG A 113 -18.32 -22.14 11.96
C ARG A 113 -18.09 -20.91 11.09
N LEU A 114 -16.92 -20.78 10.46
CA LEU A 114 -16.63 -19.65 9.57
C LEU A 114 -17.50 -19.67 8.31
N ASN A 115 -17.66 -20.84 7.68
CA ASN A 115 -18.56 -21.02 6.54
C ASN A 115 -19.97 -20.54 6.86
N ARG A 116 -20.53 -20.93 8.02
CA ARG A 116 -21.86 -20.49 8.45
C ARG A 116 -21.93 -18.98 8.65
N ARG A 117 -20.96 -18.38 9.35
CA ARG A 117 -20.94 -16.93 9.60
C ARG A 117 -20.84 -16.12 8.31
N ILE A 118 -19.96 -16.53 7.38
CA ILE A 118 -19.79 -15.88 6.08
C ILE A 118 -21.05 -16.05 5.22
N ALA A 119 -21.64 -17.24 5.19
CA ALA A 119 -22.91 -17.49 4.50
C ALA A 119 -24.05 -16.62 5.06
N SER A 120 -24.18 -16.56 6.39
CA SER A 120 -25.17 -15.71 7.07
C SER A 120 -24.98 -14.23 6.74
N PHE A 121 -23.73 -13.75 6.68
CA PHE A 121 -23.43 -12.38 6.27
C PHE A 121 -23.92 -12.09 4.84
N PHE A 122 -23.66 -12.97 3.89
CA PHE A 122 -24.14 -12.79 2.51
C PHE A 122 -25.65 -12.95 2.37
N ASP A 123 -26.27 -13.83 3.16
CA ASP A 123 -27.73 -13.95 3.23
C ASP A 123 -28.37 -12.66 3.78
N TYR A 124 -27.79 -12.09 4.84
CA TYR A 124 -28.20 -10.80 5.39
C TYR A 124 -28.09 -9.68 4.34
N LEU A 125 -26.95 -9.58 3.65
CA LEU A 125 -26.73 -8.59 2.60
C LEU A 125 -27.74 -8.74 1.46
N ARG A 126 -28.07 -9.97 1.06
CA ARG A 126 -29.10 -10.24 0.04
C ARG A 126 -30.47 -9.66 0.43
N GLN A 127 -30.84 -9.81 1.70
CA GLN A 127 -32.15 -9.36 2.20
C GLN A 127 -32.20 -7.83 2.38
N HIS A 128 -31.08 -7.20 2.71
CA HIS A 128 -31.03 -5.78 3.10
C HIS A 128 -30.51 -4.86 1.99
N THR A 129 -30.02 -5.40 0.87
CA THR A 129 -29.74 -4.61 -0.33
C THR A 129 -31.01 -4.52 -1.19
N LYS A 130 -31.41 -3.29 -1.54
CA LYS A 130 -32.61 -3.07 -2.36
C LYS A 130 -32.51 -3.91 -3.64
N PRO A 131 -33.53 -4.72 -3.97
CA PRO A 131 -33.53 -5.45 -5.24
C PRO A 131 -33.44 -4.41 -6.35
N SER A 132 -32.41 -4.55 -7.18
CA SER A 132 -32.37 -3.81 -8.44
C SER A 132 -33.56 -4.27 -9.29
N SER A 133 -34.11 -3.38 -10.11
CA SER A 133 -35.11 -3.75 -11.12
C SER A 133 -34.62 -4.80 -12.12
N ASP A 134 -33.31 -5.08 -12.10
CA ASP A 134 -32.64 -6.14 -12.86
C ASP A 134 -32.27 -7.31 -11.91
N PRO A 135 -32.88 -8.51 -12.07
CA PRO A 135 -32.63 -9.68 -11.22
C PRO A 135 -31.14 -10.10 -11.19
N GLY A 136 -30.35 -9.76 -12.20
CA GLY A 136 -28.91 -10.06 -12.26
C GLY A 136 -28.02 -9.15 -11.39
N LYS A 137 -28.59 -8.18 -10.67
CA LYS A 137 -27.86 -7.17 -9.87
C LYS A 137 -28.12 -7.21 -8.36
N THR A 138 -28.70 -8.29 -7.86
CA THR A 138 -28.90 -8.52 -6.43
C THR A 138 -27.65 -9.14 -5.81
N VAL A 139 -27.31 -8.79 -4.56
CA VAL A 139 -26.18 -9.40 -3.85
C VAL A 139 -26.52 -10.85 -3.53
N SER A 140 -25.95 -11.81 -4.27
CA SER A 140 -26.03 -13.24 -3.96
C SER A 140 -24.63 -13.81 -3.66
N PRO A 141 -24.51 -14.93 -2.93
CA PRO A 141 -23.26 -15.66 -2.76
C PRO A 141 -22.58 -15.95 -4.10
N ASP A 142 -23.34 -16.43 -5.10
CA ASP A 142 -22.83 -16.68 -6.45
C ASP A 142 -22.28 -15.40 -7.11
N TRP A 143 -22.95 -14.27 -6.90
CA TRP A 143 -22.52 -12.99 -7.44
C TRP A 143 -21.22 -12.52 -6.79
N VAL A 144 -21.07 -12.69 -5.47
CA VAL A 144 -19.82 -12.38 -4.76
C VAL A 144 -18.70 -13.35 -5.15
N ALA A 145 -19.00 -14.64 -5.23
CA ALA A 145 -18.08 -15.66 -5.73
C ALA A 145 -17.57 -15.29 -7.13
N GLN A 146 -18.46 -14.87 -8.04
CA GLN A 146 -18.05 -14.44 -9.37
C GLN A 146 -17.17 -13.18 -9.35
N MET A 147 -17.42 -12.22 -8.46
CA MET A 147 -16.50 -11.08 -8.31
C MET A 147 -15.10 -11.52 -7.88
N ILE A 148 -15.03 -12.46 -6.94
CA ILE A 148 -13.76 -13.00 -6.46
C ILE A 148 -13.06 -13.75 -7.60
N ILE A 149 -13.77 -14.62 -8.32
CA ILE A 149 -13.24 -15.36 -9.48
C ILE A 149 -12.66 -14.39 -10.52
N ASP A 150 -13.39 -13.32 -10.86
CA ASP A 150 -12.93 -12.34 -11.84
C ASP A 150 -11.69 -11.55 -11.35
N LEU A 151 -11.62 -11.21 -10.05
CA LEU A 151 -10.47 -10.56 -9.43
C LEU A 151 -9.25 -11.47 -9.32
N VAL A 152 -9.45 -12.76 -9.09
CA VAL A 152 -8.39 -13.78 -9.04
C VAL A 152 -7.82 -14.00 -10.44
N ALA A 153 -8.69 -14.10 -11.46
CA ALA A 153 -8.29 -14.28 -12.85
C ALA A 153 -7.56 -13.06 -13.44
N SER A 154 -7.69 -11.89 -12.82
CA SER A 154 -7.07 -10.65 -13.24
C SER A 154 -6.47 -9.91 -12.04
N PRO A 155 -5.29 -10.30 -11.53
CA PRO A 155 -4.60 -9.58 -10.47
C PRO A 155 -4.06 -8.22 -10.95
N PRO A 156 -3.88 -7.24 -10.04
CA PRO A 156 -3.23 -5.97 -10.35
C PRO A 156 -1.73 -6.14 -10.60
N LEU A 157 -1.07 -5.13 -11.19
CA LEU A 157 0.39 -5.10 -11.32
C LEU A 157 1.00 -4.57 -10.00
N VAL A 158 1.91 -5.32 -9.39
CA VAL A 158 2.58 -4.90 -8.14
C VAL A 158 3.92 -4.21 -8.42
N ALA A 159 4.71 -4.75 -9.35
CA ALA A 159 5.98 -4.18 -9.76
C ALA A 159 5.83 -3.37 -11.06
N GLU A 160 6.74 -2.41 -11.26
CA GLU A 160 6.89 -1.66 -12.51
C GLU A 160 5.69 -0.79 -12.93
N GLU A 161 4.73 -0.53 -12.04
CA GLU A 161 3.56 0.31 -12.33
C GLU A 161 3.94 1.67 -12.93
N ILE A 162 4.95 2.34 -12.34
CA ILE A 162 5.36 3.70 -12.71
C ILE A 162 6.36 3.73 -13.87
N ARG A 163 6.78 2.58 -14.40
CA ARG A 163 7.73 2.54 -15.53
C ARG A 163 7.06 2.86 -16.85
N ASP A 164 5.75 2.65 -16.95
CA ASP A 164 4.96 2.90 -18.14
C ASP A 164 3.62 3.56 -17.76
N MET A 165 3.27 4.63 -18.47
CA MET A 165 2.00 5.30 -18.31
C MET A 165 0.80 4.39 -18.61
N GLU A 166 0.96 3.39 -19.48
CA GLU A 166 -0.07 2.39 -19.73
C GLU A 166 -0.29 1.51 -18.49
N ASN A 167 0.78 1.04 -17.85
CA ASN A 167 0.71 0.25 -16.62
C ASN A 167 0.06 1.03 -15.47
N LEU A 168 0.43 2.30 -15.31
CA LEU A 168 -0.19 3.18 -14.32
C LEU A 168 -1.70 3.32 -14.55
N LYS A 169 -2.15 3.64 -15.76
CA LYS A 169 -3.58 3.74 -16.11
C LYS A 169 -4.32 2.42 -15.93
N ARG A 170 -3.66 1.32 -16.26
CA ARG A 170 -4.17 -0.05 -16.11
C ARG A 170 -4.43 -0.38 -14.63
N ASN A 171 -3.52 -0.02 -13.74
CA ASN A 171 -3.67 -0.21 -12.30
C ASN A 171 -4.69 0.75 -11.69
N GLU A 172 -4.70 2.02 -12.10
CA GLU A 172 -5.63 3.01 -11.60
C GLU A 172 -7.09 2.60 -11.85
N SER A 173 -7.35 2.02 -13.02
CA SER A 173 -8.66 1.54 -13.45
C SER A 173 -8.96 0.09 -13.05
N HIS A 174 -8.06 -0.59 -12.33
CA HIS A 174 -8.08 -2.04 -12.11
C HIS A 174 -9.46 -2.59 -11.71
N PHE A 175 -9.99 -2.14 -10.57
CA PHE A 175 -11.25 -2.66 -10.08
C PHE A 175 -12.44 -2.28 -10.96
N PHE A 176 -12.41 -1.12 -11.63
CA PHE A 176 -13.49 -0.74 -12.55
C PHE A 176 -13.47 -1.62 -13.81
N ARG A 177 -12.28 -1.96 -14.33
CA ARG A 177 -12.13 -2.84 -15.48
C ARG A 177 -12.59 -4.26 -15.17
N VAL A 178 -12.22 -4.80 -14.01
CA VAL A 178 -12.56 -6.17 -13.62
C VAL A 178 -14.02 -6.29 -13.18
N LEU A 179 -14.46 -5.44 -12.24
CA LEU A 179 -15.79 -5.54 -11.65
C LEU A 179 -16.88 -4.82 -12.45
N LYS A 180 -16.50 -3.91 -13.36
CA LYS A 180 -17.43 -3.03 -14.09
C LYS A 180 -18.21 -2.11 -13.14
N LYS A 181 -18.98 -1.21 -13.73
CA LYS A 181 -19.70 -0.14 -13.01
C LYS A 181 -20.66 -0.66 -11.93
N ASP A 182 -21.47 -1.66 -12.27
CA ASP A 182 -22.57 -2.11 -11.40
C ASP A 182 -22.05 -2.77 -10.13
N ARG A 183 -21.09 -3.68 -10.24
CA ARG A 183 -20.49 -4.34 -9.08
C ARG A 183 -19.67 -3.38 -8.23
N MET A 184 -18.95 -2.45 -8.86
CA MET A 184 -18.23 -1.40 -8.14
C MET A 184 -19.16 -0.51 -7.31
N ASN A 185 -20.29 -0.08 -7.89
CA ASN A 185 -21.28 0.73 -7.19
C ASN A 185 -21.92 -0.04 -6.03
N MET A 186 -22.20 -1.33 -6.23
CA MET A 186 -22.76 -2.18 -5.19
C MET A 186 -21.78 -2.35 -4.01
N VAL A 187 -20.52 -2.68 -4.29
CA VAL A 187 -19.47 -2.77 -3.26
C VAL A 187 -19.35 -1.45 -2.50
N LYS A 188 -19.37 -0.31 -3.19
CA LYS A 188 -19.34 1.01 -2.55
C LYS A 188 -20.54 1.22 -1.62
N THR A 189 -21.75 0.87 -2.05
CA THR A 189 -22.96 0.98 -1.24
C THR A 189 -22.88 0.09 0.00
N LEU A 190 -22.44 -1.16 -0.15
CA LEU A 190 -22.28 -2.11 0.94
C LEU A 190 -21.28 -1.60 1.98
N LEU A 191 -20.10 -1.15 1.53
CA LEU A 191 -19.06 -0.63 2.41
C LEU A 191 -19.50 0.63 3.18
N LEU A 192 -20.46 1.39 2.65
CA LEU A 192 -21.03 2.56 3.32
C LEU A 192 -22.16 2.20 4.28
N ALA A 193 -23.03 1.26 3.90
CA ALA A 193 -24.21 0.87 4.67
C ALA A 193 -23.84 0.03 5.91
N GLU A 194 -22.89 -0.91 5.76
CA GLU A 194 -22.59 -1.93 6.77
C GLU A 194 -21.30 -1.65 7.55
N LYS A 195 -20.93 -0.37 7.64
CA LYS A 195 -19.64 0.09 8.19
C LYS A 195 -19.36 -0.35 9.62
N ASP A 196 -20.40 -0.57 10.41
CA ASP A 196 -20.36 -0.98 11.82
C ASP A 196 -19.95 -2.45 11.97
N VAL A 197 -20.35 -3.31 11.03
CA VAL A 197 -20.06 -4.75 11.04
C VAL A 197 -18.87 -5.15 10.15
N LEU A 198 -18.35 -4.23 9.33
CA LEU A 198 -17.22 -4.51 8.42
C LEU A 198 -15.98 -5.06 9.15
N GLU A 199 -15.69 -4.58 10.35
CA GLU A 199 -14.53 -5.05 11.11
C GLU A 199 -14.62 -6.55 11.43
N HIS A 200 -15.81 -7.01 11.83
CA HIS A 200 -16.09 -8.43 12.07
C HIS A 200 -16.05 -9.23 10.77
N ALA A 201 -16.66 -8.71 9.70
CA ALA A 201 -16.68 -9.38 8.40
C ALA A 201 -15.27 -9.57 7.83
N LEU A 202 -14.39 -8.56 7.94
CA LEU A 202 -13.01 -8.65 7.48
C LEU A 202 -12.18 -9.62 8.33
N ALA A 203 -12.42 -9.70 9.64
CA ALA A 203 -11.78 -10.69 10.50
C ALA A 203 -12.16 -12.13 10.11
N ASP A 204 -13.46 -12.38 9.90
CA ASP A 204 -13.96 -13.69 9.46
C ASP A 204 -13.39 -14.06 8.07
N CYS A 205 -13.37 -13.11 7.13
CA CYS A 205 -12.75 -13.30 5.81
C CYS A 205 -11.25 -13.60 5.90
N TYR A 206 -10.49 -12.89 6.74
CA TYR A 206 -9.07 -13.15 6.92
C TYR A 206 -8.83 -14.55 7.49
N GLN A 207 -9.58 -14.94 8.52
CA GLN A 207 -9.46 -16.29 9.08
C GLN A 207 -9.78 -17.37 8.02
N TYR A 208 -10.83 -17.14 7.23
CA TYR A 208 -11.26 -18.07 6.19
C TYR A 208 -10.22 -18.23 5.07
N TYR A 209 -9.75 -17.13 4.48
CA TYR A 209 -8.85 -17.17 3.32
C TYR A 209 -7.38 -17.39 3.68
N VAL A 210 -6.93 -16.90 4.83
CA VAL A 210 -5.50 -16.89 5.18
C VAL A 210 -5.19 -17.90 6.27
N SER A 211 -5.88 -17.84 7.42
CA SER A 211 -5.51 -18.67 8.58
C SER A 211 -5.83 -20.15 8.38
N ILE A 212 -6.99 -20.46 7.78
CA ILE A 212 -7.38 -21.85 7.48
C ILE A 212 -7.02 -22.26 6.04
N GLY A 213 -7.00 -21.31 5.10
CA GLY A 213 -6.69 -21.59 3.70
C GLY A 213 -7.86 -22.17 2.91
N CYS A 214 -9.06 -21.59 3.10
CA CYS A 214 -10.35 -22.04 2.57
C CYS A 214 -10.80 -23.42 3.07
N CYS A 215 -12.09 -23.52 3.38
CA CYS A 215 -12.64 -24.77 3.91
C CYS A 215 -12.90 -25.85 2.86
N ASN A 216 -13.00 -25.45 1.59
CA ASN A 216 -13.11 -26.36 0.47
C ASN A 216 -12.12 -25.93 -0.63
N PRO A 217 -10.97 -26.62 -0.77
CA PRO A 217 -9.97 -26.29 -1.78
C PRO A 217 -10.46 -26.36 -3.23
N GLY A 218 -11.60 -27.03 -3.49
CA GLY A 218 -12.23 -27.09 -4.80
C GLY A 218 -13.19 -25.93 -5.11
N ASP A 219 -13.41 -25.02 -4.16
CA ASP A 219 -14.25 -23.83 -4.36
C ASP A 219 -13.53 -22.83 -5.29
N PRO A 220 -14.09 -22.49 -6.47
CA PRO A 220 -13.48 -21.52 -7.37
C PRO A 220 -13.38 -20.11 -6.76
N ALA A 221 -14.15 -19.79 -5.71
CA ALA A 221 -14.02 -18.55 -4.96
C ALA A 221 -12.93 -18.62 -3.87
N CYS A 222 -12.28 -19.77 -3.68
CA CYS A 222 -11.11 -19.86 -2.80
C CYS A 222 -9.93 -19.09 -3.40
N VAL A 223 -9.36 -18.19 -2.59
CA VAL A 223 -8.25 -17.33 -3.02
C VAL A 223 -6.94 -17.89 -2.46
N SER A 224 -5.98 -18.15 -3.35
CA SER A 224 -4.64 -18.59 -2.93
C SER A 224 -3.87 -17.50 -2.19
N LEU A 225 -2.96 -17.90 -1.29
CA LEU A 225 -2.05 -16.97 -0.61
C LEU A 225 -1.24 -16.13 -1.61
N LYS A 226 -0.86 -16.70 -2.76
CA LYS A 226 -0.20 -15.97 -3.84
C LYS A 226 -1.05 -14.82 -4.35
N THR A 227 -2.31 -15.06 -4.66
CA THR A 227 -3.22 -14.01 -5.13
C THR A 227 -3.46 -12.96 -4.06
N LEU A 228 -3.61 -13.36 -2.79
CA LEU A 228 -3.74 -12.42 -1.67
C LEU A 228 -2.49 -11.53 -1.54
N TYR A 229 -1.31 -12.13 -1.69
CA TYR A 229 -0.04 -11.41 -1.71
C TYR A 229 0.03 -10.38 -2.86
N GLU A 230 -0.46 -10.69 -4.06
CA GLU A 230 -0.53 -9.72 -5.17
C GLU A 230 -1.39 -8.49 -4.79
N TYR A 231 -2.55 -8.71 -4.18
CA TYR A 231 -3.43 -7.62 -3.75
C TYR A 231 -2.87 -6.84 -2.55
N ALA A 232 -2.22 -7.52 -1.59
CA ALA A 232 -1.54 -6.87 -0.49
C ALA A 232 -0.38 -6.00 -1.00
N GLY A 233 0.45 -6.54 -1.90
CA GLY A 233 1.50 -5.79 -2.59
C GLY A 233 0.93 -4.58 -3.30
N PHE A 234 -0.12 -4.74 -4.10
CA PHE A 234 -0.79 -3.64 -4.78
C PHE A 234 -1.20 -2.51 -3.82
N PHE A 235 -1.91 -2.82 -2.73
CA PHE A 235 -2.34 -1.79 -1.79
C PHE A 235 -1.18 -1.13 -1.02
N MET A 236 -0.11 -1.86 -0.76
CA MET A 236 0.99 -1.39 0.08
C MET A 236 2.10 -0.68 -0.70
N THR A 237 2.39 -1.08 -1.93
CA THR A 237 3.56 -0.63 -2.69
C THR A 237 3.24 0.24 -3.90
N THR A 238 2.03 0.14 -4.47
CA THR A 238 1.68 0.83 -5.72
C THR A 238 1.04 2.20 -5.48
N PHE A 239 1.25 3.14 -6.40
CA PHE A 239 0.62 4.45 -6.37
C PHE A 239 -0.90 4.33 -6.54
N SER A 240 -1.37 3.46 -7.44
CA SER A 240 -2.81 3.27 -7.67
C SER A 240 -3.51 2.63 -6.47
N GLY A 241 -2.87 1.65 -5.82
CA GLY A 241 -3.40 1.00 -4.62
C GLY A 241 -3.53 1.97 -3.45
N LYS A 242 -2.47 2.74 -3.17
CA LYS A 242 -2.52 3.80 -2.14
C LYS A 242 -3.55 4.88 -2.47
N SER A 243 -3.60 5.33 -3.72
CA SER A 243 -4.62 6.30 -4.20
C SER A 243 -6.04 5.75 -4.07
N TYR A 244 -6.25 4.44 -4.26
CA TYR A 244 -7.54 3.80 -4.04
C TYR A 244 -7.95 3.86 -2.57
N LEU A 245 -7.06 3.50 -1.64
CA LEU A 245 -7.34 3.51 -0.21
C LEU A 245 -7.54 4.93 0.36
N LEU A 246 -6.86 5.94 -0.19
CA LEU A 246 -7.07 7.34 0.20
C LEU A 246 -8.50 7.83 -0.10
N ARG A 247 -9.20 7.21 -1.06
CA ARG A 247 -10.61 7.49 -1.38
C ARG A 247 -11.61 6.66 -0.56
N ARG A 248 -11.15 5.95 0.47
CA ARG A 248 -11.99 5.19 1.41
C ARG A 248 -12.00 5.86 2.77
N ASN A 249 -12.99 5.53 3.60
CA ASN A 249 -13.03 6.01 4.97
C ASN A 249 -11.82 5.47 5.76
N SER A 250 -11.47 6.14 6.86
CA SER A 250 -10.27 5.80 7.64
C SER A 250 -10.31 4.38 8.18
N THR A 251 -11.50 3.87 8.56
CA THR A 251 -11.67 2.50 9.08
C THR A 251 -11.31 1.45 8.04
N ILE A 252 -11.88 1.54 6.84
CA ILE A 252 -11.57 0.60 5.74
C ILE A 252 -10.11 0.69 5.38
N ARG A 253 -9.55 1.90 5.25
CA ARG A 253 -8.11 2.07 4.96
C ARG A 253 -7.24 1.39 6.02
N CYS A 254 -7.50 1.67 7.30
CA CYS A 254 -6.76 1.10 8.42
C CYS A 254 -6.85 -0.43 8.48
N LEU A 255 -8.04 -0.98 8.31
CA LEU A 255 -8.25 -2.43 8.31
C LEU A 255 -7.58 -3.09 7.10
N THR A 256 -7.65 -2.48 5.91
CA THR A 256 -6.94 -2.98 4.74
C THR A 256 -5.43 -2.98 4.96
N ASP A 257 -4.85 -1.87 5.45
CA ASP A 257 -3.42 -1.80 5.74
C ASP A 257 -3.00 -2.90 6.76
N TYR A 258 -3.77 -3.08 7.83
CA TYR A 258 -3.55 -4.13 8.83
C TYR A 258 -3.56 -5.55 8.22
N TYR A 259 -4.63 -5.91 7.49
CA TYR A 259 -4.72 -7.26 6.91
C TYR A 259 -3.72 -7.47 5.76
N CYS A 260 -3.33 -6.42 5.03
CA CYS A 260 -2.24 -6.52 4.05
C CYS A 260 -0.92 -6.86 4.75
N VAL A 261 -0.60 -6.25 5.89
CA VAL A 261 0.58 -6.62 6.68
C VAL A 261 0.52 -8.09 7.11
N LEU A 262 -0.62 -8.57 7.60
CA LEU A 262 -0.74 -9.98 7.99
C LEU A 262 -0.61 -10.96 6.81
N ILE A 263 -1.12 -10.59 5.63
CA ILE A 263 -0.96 -11.39 4.41
C ILE A 263 0.51 -11.42 3.97
N LEU A 264 1.22 -10.28 4.01
CA LEU A 264 2.65 -10.22 3.69
C LEU A 264 3.48 -11.04 4.68
N ASP A 265 3.11 -11.03 5.97
CA ASP A 265 3.76 -11.85 6.99
C ASP A 265 3.60 -13.35 6.70
N GLN A 266 2.36 -13.79 6.44
CA GLN A 266 2.09 -15.18 6.08
C GLN A 266 2.79 -15.59 4.77
N ALA A 267 2.88 -14.69 3.80
CA ALA A 267 3.59 -14.93 2.56
C ALA A 267 5.10 -15.05 2.78
N ASN A 268 5.70 -14.25 3.66
CA ASN A 268 7.11 -14.39 4.03
C ASN A 268 7.40 -15.74 4.71
N ASP A 269 6.53 -16.17 5.63
CA ASP A 269 6.65 -17.49 6.29
C ASP A 269 6.54 -18.65 5.29
N ALA A 270 5.78 -18.46 4.22
CA ALA A 270 5.65 -19.40 3.11
C ALA A 270 6.71 -19.21 2.00
N GLU A 271 7.76 -18.40 2.25
CA GLU A 271 8.82 -18.05 1.29
C GLU A 271 8.30 -17.46 -0.04
N LEU A 272 7.14 -16.81 0.01
CA LEU A 272 6.42 -16.26 -1.13
C LEU A 272 6.56 -14.73 -1.19
N ASN A 273 7.73 -14.24 -1.59
CA ASN A 273 7.99 -12.81 -1.75
C ASN A 273 8.68 -12.50 -3.09
N PRO A 274 8.01 -12.73 -4.24
CA PRO A 274 8.61 -12.58 -5.57
C PRO A 274 9.01 -11.14 -5.92
N TYR A 275 8.52 -10.14 -5.19
CA TYR A 275 8.80 -8.72 -5.44
C TYR A 275 9.80 -8.12 -4.45
N GLY A 276 10.29 -8.91 -3.47
CA GLY A 276 11.19 -8.42 -2.43
C GLY A 276 10.59 -7.29 -1.59
N ILE A 277 9.27 -7.34 -1.32
CA ILE A 277 8.59 -6.34 -0.49
C ILE A 277 9.14 -6.42 0.92
N ASP A 278 9.79 -5.34 1.38
CA ASP A 278 10.15 -5.18 2.78
C ASP A 278 8.90 -4.85 3.59
N ILE A 279 8.50 -5.75 4.47
CA ILE A 279 7.31 -5.61 5.32
C ILE A 279 7.49 -4.57 6.45
N ARG A 280 8.73 -4.26 6.86
CA ARG A 280 9.01 -3.46 8.08
C ARG A 280 8.41 -2.06 8.06
N PRO A 281 8.52 -1.26 6.99
CA PRO A 281 7.89 0.07 6.95
C PRO A 281 6.37 -0.03 7.09
N TYR A 282 5.78 -1.09 6.54
CA TYR A 282 4.34 -1.30 6.52
C TYR A 282 3.79 -1.73 7.89
N ILE A 283 4.54 -2.48 8.68
CA ILE A 283 4.20 -2.76 10.09
C ILE A 283 4.11 -1.45 10.87
N GLY A 284 5.10 -0.56 10.72
CA GLY A 284 5.13 0.75 11.38
C GLY A 284 3.95 1.64 10.97
N LEU A 285 3.64 1.71 9.67
CA LEU A 285 2.50 2.47 9.15
C LEU A 285 1.16 1.91 9.64
N ALA A 286 0.98 0.59 9.67
CA ALA A 286 -0.23 -0.04 10.19
C ALA A 286 -0.37 0.20 11.71
N MET A 287 0.73 0.14 12.46
CA MET A 287 0.74 0.44 13.89
C MET A 287 0.29 1.87 14.18
N ASP A 288 0.84 2.83 13.43
CA ASP A 288 0.46 4.24 13.55
C ASP A 288 -1.03 4.44 13.22
N ALA A 289 -1.51 3.85 12.13
CA ALA A 289 -2.90 3.94 11.70
C ALA A 289 -3.87 3.35 12.74
N VAL A 290 -3.61 2.15 13.26
CA VAL A 290 -4.45 1.49 14.27
C VAL A 290 -4.43 2.27 15.60
N THR A 291 -3.27 2.78 16.00
CA THR A 291 -3.13 3.53 17.26
C THR A 291 -3.94 4.83 17.22
N HIS A 292 -3.98 5.53 16.10
CA HIS A 292 -4.74 6.78 15.97
C HIS A 292 -6.22 6.59 15.60
N GLN A 293 -6.67 5.34 15.41
CA GLN A 293 -8.05 5.04 15.04
C GLN A 293 -8.89 4.66 16.26
N ASN A 294 -9.78 5.56 16.69
CA ASN A 294 -10.56 5.41 17.93
C ASN A 294 -11.83 4.55 17.81
N ASN A 295 -12.23 4.15 16.60
CA ASN A 295 -13.49 3.45 16.34
C ASN A 295 -13.30 1.99 15.93
N LEU A 296 -12.16 1.37 16.26
CA LEU A 296 -11.92 -0.06 16.05
C LEU A 296 -12.28 -0.84 17.30
N ILE A 297 -13.12 -1.86 17.15
CA ILE A 297 -13.59 -2.74 18.20
C ILE A 297 -12.46 -3.66 18.67
N PHE A 298 -11.62 -4.14 17.74
CA PHE A 298 -10.51 -5.05 18.03
C PHE A 298 -9.14 -4.34 18.10
N ARG A 299 -9.13 -3.02 18.39
CA ARG A 299 -7.92 -2.18 18.39
C ARG A 299 -6.76 -2.78 19.18
N ASP A 300 -7.01 -3.17 20.43
CA ASP A 300 -5.95 -3.68 21.31
C ASP A 300 -5.37 -5.00 20.80
N ARG A 301 -6.22 -5.84 20.18
CA ARG A 301 -5.78 -7.08 19.52
C ARG A 301 -4.88 -6.77 18.34
N TYR A 302 -5.24 -5.79 17.50
CA TYR A 302 -4.43 -5.40 16.36
C TYR A 302 -3.06 -4.86 16.79
N ILE A 303 -3.04 -3.99 17.81
CA ILE A 303 -1.79 -3.46 18.40
C ILE A 303 -0.93 -4.60 18.94
N ALA A 304 -1.51 -5.55 19.68
CA ALA A 304 -0.78 -6.69 20.20
C ALA A 304 -0.18 -7.55 19.07
N THR A 305 -0.93 -7.82 17.99
CA THR A 305 -0.43 -8.56 16.83
C THR A 305 0.70 -7.81 16.13
N LEU A 306 0.54 -6.52 15.86
CA LEU A 306 1.57 -5.72 15.19
C LEU A 306 2.84 -5.59 16.04
N ASN A 307 2.73 -5.51 17.36
CA ASN A 307 3.89 -5.53 18.26
C ASN A 307 4.69 -6.84 18.15
N ARG A 308 4.00 -7.99 18.03
CA ARG A 308 4.68 -9.28 17.78
C ARG A 308 5.41 -9.26 16.43
N LEU A 309 4.81 -8.66 15.40
CA LEU A 309 5.46 -8.52 14.09
C LEU A 309 6.68 -7.59 14.15
N THR A 310 6.64 -6.50 14.93
CA THR A 310 7.82 -5.64 15.15
C THR A 310 8.98 -6.41 15.77
N ILE A 311 8.70 -7.37 16.68
CA ILE A 311 9.71 -8.24 17.27
C ILE A 311 10.25 -9.24 16.23
N LYS A 312 9.36 -9.83 15.43
CA LYS A 312 9.72 -10.77 14.35
C LYS A 312 10.57 -10.12 13.25
N TYR A 313 10.28 -8.87 12.92
CA TYR A 313 10.97 -8.09 11.89
C TYR A 313 11.62 -6.85 12.49
N PRO A 314 12.75 -6.99 13.22
CA PRO A 314 13.44 -5.84 13.78
C PRO A 314 13.93 -4.89 12.67
N PRO A 315 13.99 -3.57 12.95
CA PRO A 315 14.55 -2.62 12.01
C PRO A 315 15.99 -3.02 11.64
N PRO A 316 16.43 -2.76 10.40
CA PRO A 316 17.79 -3.06 9.99
C PRO A 316 18.78 -2.36 10.93
N PHE A 317 19.82 -3.08 11.36
CA PHE A 317 20.88 -2.53 12.18
C PHE A 317 21.51 -1.33 11.46
N GLN A 318 21.37 -0.13 12.04
CA GLN A 318 22.12 1.04 11.61
C GLN A 318 23.43 1.05 12.39
N PRO A 319 24.59 0.76 11.78
CA PRO A 319 25.86 0.93 12.47
C PRO A 319 25.99 2.40 12.85
N VAL A 320 26.18 2.66 14.14
CA VAL A 320 26.54 3.99 14.64
C VAL A 320 27.87 4.34 14.00
N LEU A 321 27.86 5.32 13.08
CA LEU A 321 29.10 5.87 12.55
C LEU A 321 29.88 6.46 13.73
N PRO A 322 31.17 6.12 13.90
CA PRO A 322 31.97 6.71 14.97
C PRO A 322 31.97 8.22 14.78
N ASP A 323 31.71 8.92 15.89
CA ASP A 323 31.74 10.37 15.98
C ASP A 323 33.16 10.84 15.68
N THR A 324 33.39 11.35 14.46
CA THR A 324 34.66 11.98 14.09
C THR A 324 34.67 13.41 14.63
N THR A 325 34.73 13.56 15.95
CA THR A 325 34.95 14.86 16.62
C THR A 325 36.02 14.78 17.72
N GLU A 326 37.15 14.15 17.41
CA GLU A 326 38.45 14.26 18.10
C GLU A 326 39.49 14.05 16.97
N ASP A 327 40.48 14.87 16.64
CA ASP A 327 41.19 15.96 17.29
C ASP A 327 41.72 16.89 16.20
N ASP A 328 41.53 18.20 16.32
CA ASP A 328 42.33 19.18 15.57
C ASP A 328 42.72 20.34 16.48
N HIS A 329 43.41 20.00 17.57
CA HIS A 329 44.17 20.93 18.40
C HIS A 329 45.51 20.30 18.78
N SER A 330 46.49 20.45 17.89
CA SER A 330 47.92 20.52 18.22
C SER A 330 48.67 21.24 17.11
#